data_AF-A0AAN6RPE5-F1
#
_entry.id   AF-A0AAN6RPE5-F1
#
_cell.length_a   1.000
_cell.length_b   1.000
_cell.length_c   1.000
_cell.angle_alpha   90.00
_cell.angle_beta   90.00
_cell.angle_gamma   90.00
#
_symmetry.space_group_name_H-M   'P 1'
#
loop_
_entity.id
_entity.type
_entity.pdbx_description
1 polymer ?
#
loop_
_entity_poly.entity_id
_entity_poly.type
_entity_poly.pdbx_seq_one_letter_code
_entity_poly.pdbx_strand_id
1 'polypeptide(L)'
;MQLLTIPQFSLTNLPDTEDCRRVRARDVRTQAAAIPTEVHTDKRYPHLFGNGEKLGLLHNKQPVIEYPLNKGSQIWREGPRKPGPGRIIVNRHDRSNPEVVYHDPTKKIVVNGRTRERFSIAEYR
;
A
#
# COMPACT_ATOMS: atom_id res chain seq x y z
N MET A 1 -32.83 -2.09 9.14
CA MET A 1 -31.64 -1.26 9.44
C MET A 1 -30.52 -1.70 8.52
N GLN A 2 -30.16 -0.86 7.54
CA GLN A 2 -29.00 -1.11 6.67
C GLN A 2 -27.78 -0.58 7.42
N LEU A 3 -26.88 -1.47 7.85
CA LEU A 3 -25.61 -1.06 8.43
C LEU A 3 -24.83 -0.32 7.35
N LEU A 4 -24.63 0.99 7.51
CA LEU A 4 -23.73 1.76 6.66
C LEU A 4 -22.33 1.19 6.85
N THR A 5 -21.81 0.48 5.85
CA THR A 5 -20.44 0.00 5.85
C THR A 5 -19.49 1.20 5.83
N ILE A 6 -18.52 1.21 6.74
CA ILE A 6 -17.47 2.24 6.75
C ILE A 6 -16.53 1.93 5.59
N PRO A 7 -16.30 2.87 4.65
CA PRO A 7 -15.43 2.60 3.52
C PRO A 7 -14.01 2.21 3.95
N GLN A 8 -13.49 1.13 3.39
CA GLN A 8 -12.19 0.56 3.76
C GLN A 8 -11.47 -0.09 2.58
N PHE A 9 -10.15 -0.19 2.69
CA PHE A 9 -9.33 -1.03 1.83
C PHE A 9 -9.17 -2.41 2.47
N SER A 10 -9.40 -3.46 1.68
CA SER A 10 -9.29 -4.86 2.07
C SER A 10 -8.19 -5.55 1.27
N LEU A 11 -7.15 -5.99 1.96
CA LEU A 11 -6.05 -6.78 1.40
C LEU A 11 -6.43 -8.26 1.52
N THR A 12 -7.41 -8.67 0.71
CA THR A 12 -8.25 -9.85 0.95
C THR A 12 -7.49 -11.16 1.13
N ASN A 13 -6.33 -11.31 0.48
CA ASN A 13 -5.52 -12.53 0.50
C ASN A 13 -4.49 -12.60 1.65
N LEU A 14 -4.43 -11.59 2.52
CA LEU A 14 -3.63 -11.65 3.74
C LEU A 14 -4.37 -12.44 4.84
N PRO A 15 -3.67 -13.09 5.78
CA PRO A 15 -4.30 -13.76 6.91
C PRO A 15 -5.04 -12.76 7.83
N ASP A 16 -6.10 -13.18 8.53
CA ASP A 16 -6.87 -12.28 9.44
C ASP A 16 -6.02 -11.76 10.61
N THR A 17 -4.90 -12.41 10.91
CA THR A 17 -3.91 -11.95 11.89
C THR A 17 -3.06 -10.77 11.40
N GLU A 18 -3.11 -10.43 10.11
CA GLU A 18 -2.37 -9.29 9.58
C GLU A 18 -3.08 -7.97 9.92
N ASP A 19 -2.38 -7.12 10.65
CA ASP A 19 -2.93 -5.89 11.21
C ASP A 19 -3.45 -4.92 10.16
N CYS A 20 -2.84 -4.90 8.97
CA CYS A 20 -3.25 -4.05 7.85
C CYS A 20 -4.19 -4.74 6.87
N ARG A 21 -4.72 -5.95 7.17
CA ARG A 21 -5.65 -6.66 6.27
C ARG A 21 -6.87 -5.80 5.91
N ARG A 22 -7.37 -5.02 6.87
CA ARG A 22 -8.49 -4.08 6.68
C ARG A 22 -8.13 -2.73 7.28
N VAL A 23 -8.10 -1.68 6.46
CA VAL A 23 -7.79 -0.32 6.91
C VAL A 23 -8.86 0.64 6.40
N ARG A 24 -9.40 1.48 7.28
CA ARG A 24 -10.43 2.45 6.90
C ARG A 24 -9.88 3.42 5.87
N ALA A 25 -10.68 3.76 4.86
CA ALA A 25 -10.26 4.65 3.78
C ALA A 25 -9.81 6.03 4.30
N ARG A 26 -10.46 6.53 5.35
CA ARG A 26 -10.06 7.79 6.01
C ARG A 26 -8.66 7.71 6.61
N ASP A 27 -8.29 6.56 7.17
CA ASP A 27 -7.01 6.39 7.84
C ASP A 27 -5.88 6.28 6.79
N VAL A 28 -6.15 5.61 5.66
CA VAL A 28 -5.26 5.59 4.49
C VAL A 28 -5.04 7.01 3.94
N ARG A 29 -6.11 7.82 3.80
CA ARG A 29 -5.99 9.23 3.37
C ARG A 29 -5.16 10.06 4.35
N THR A 30 -5.36 9.89 5.66
CA THR A 30 -4.55 10.57 6.68
C THR A 30 -3.08 10.17 6.59
N GLN A 31 -2.79 8.88 6.43
CA GLN A 31 -1.41 8.41 6.24
C GLN A 31 -0.80 8.97 4.95
N ALA A 32 -1.55 8.95 3.84
CA ALA A 32 -1.11 9.45 2.54
C ALA A 32 -0.72 10.95 2.57
N ALA A 33 -1.54 11.76 3.24
CA ALA A 33 -1.26 13.18 3.44
C ALA A 33 -0.01 13.43 4.30
N ALA A 34 0.30 12.52 5.22
CA ALA A 34 1.43 12.61 6.14
C ALA A 34 2.72 11.91 5.63
N ILE A 35 2.72 11.32 4.44
CA ILE A 35 3.95 10.76 3.82
C ILE A 35 5.02 11.88 3.72
N PRO A 36 6.30 11.62 4.02
CA PRO A 36 7.36 12.61 3.80
C PRO A 36 7.43 13.11 2.34
N THR A 37 7.82 14.37 2.13
CA THR A 37 7.95 14.95 0.77
C THR A 37 9.23 14.54 0.06
N GLU A 38 10.29 14.23 0.82
CA GLU A 38 11.53 13.67 0.30
C GLU A 38 11.24 12.30 -0.31
N VAL A 39 11.73 12.06 -1.54
CA VAL A 39 11.62 10.78 -2.23
C VAL A 39 13.03 10.25 -2.44
N HIS A 40 13.30 9.05 -1.92
CA HIS A 40 14.60 8.43 -2.02
C HIS A 40 14.78 7.69 -3.35
N THR A 41 16.02 7.65 -3.84
CA THR A 41 16.41 6.91 -5.06
C THR A 41 16.81 5.47 -4.76
N ASP A 42 17.03 5.13 -3.49
CA ASP A 42 17.28 3.79 -3.01
C ASP A 42 15.97 3.11 -2.55
N LYS A 43 16.07 2.09 -1.69
CA LYS A 43 14.91 1.31 -1.21
C LYS A 43 14.26 1.88 0.06
N ARG A 44 14.69 3.05 0.55
CA ARG A 44 14.07 3.71 1.70
C ARG A 44 12.77 4.38 1.29
N TYR A 45 11.84 4.47 2.23
CA TYR A 45 10.51 5.02 1.96
C TYR A 45 10.42 6.52 2.27
N PRO A 46 9.66 7.29 1.46
CA PRO A 46 9.02 6.89 0.21
C PRO A 46 10.04 6.79 -0.93
N HIS A 47 9.80 5.89 -1.86
CA HIS A 47 10.55 5.79 -3.11
C HIS A 47 9.60 5.58 -4.30
N LEU A 48 10.14 5.74 -5.51
CA LEU A 48 9.36 5.54 -6.74
C LEU A 48 8.83 4.11 -6.82
N PHE A 49 7.54 4.00 -7.17
CA PHE A 49 6.90 2.73 -7.47
C PHE A 49 6.88 2.51 -8.98
N GLY A 50 7.78 1.66 -9.48
CA GLY A 50 7.94 1.46 -10.92
C GLY A 50 6.75 0.78 -11.61
N ASN A 51 5.84 0.15 -10.85
CA ASN A 51 4.71 -0.62 -11.38
C ASN A 51 5.09 -1.61 -12.50
N GLY A 52 6.22 -2.31 -12.36
CA GLY A 52 6.71 -3.26 -13.38
C GLY A 52 5.74 -4.43 -13.66
N GLU A 53 4.86 -4.71 -12.71
CA GLU A 53 3.79 -5.70 -12.86
C GLU A 53 2.57 -5.20 -13.65
N LYS A 54 2.56 -3.92 -14.03
CA LYS A 54 1.48 -3.25 -14.76
C LYS A 54 0.13 -3.38 -14.05
N LEU A 55 0.12 -3.14 -12.74
CA LEU A 55 -1.10 -3.06 -11.96
C LEU A 55 -2.01 -1.98 -12.54
N GLY A 56 -3.30 -2.28 -12.68
CA GLY A 56 -4.32 -1.35 -13.17
C GLY A 56 -4.70 -0.31 -12.11
N LEU A 57 -3.74 0.55 -11.74
CA LEU A 57 -3.98 1.70 -10.85
C LEU A 57 -4.95 2.67 -11.54
N LEU A 58 -6.05 2.98 -10.89
CA LEU A 58 -7.16 3.77 -11.45
C LEU A 58 -6.97 5.27 -11.27
N HIS A 59 -6.35 5.68 -10.17
CA HIS A 59 -6.29 7.09 -9.76
C HIS A 59 -4.90 7.70 -9.90
N ASN A 60 -3.85 6.87 -9.87
CA ASN A 60 -2.48 7.35 -9.82
C ASN A 60 -1.71 7.00 -11.10
N LYS A 61 -1.41 8.02 -11.92
CA LYS A 61 -0.49 7.92 -13.05
C LYS A 61 0.93 8.29 -12.61
N GLN A 62 1.93 7.73 -13.30
CA GLN A 62 3.35 8.02 -13.04
C GLN A 62 3.64 9.54 -13.13
N PRO A 63 4.56 10.08 -12.30
CA PRO A 63 5.36 9.38 -11.29
C PRO A 63 4.57 9.07 -10.02
N VAL A 64 4.57 7.80 -9.61
CA VAL A 64 3.98 7.37 -8.34
C VAL A 64 5.04 6.92 -7.36
N ILE A 65 4.75 7.08 -6.07
CA ILE A 65 5.58 6.62 -4.97
C ILE A 65 4.83 5.56 -4.17
N GLU A 66 5.58 4.67 -3.52
CA GLU A 66 5.04 3.77 -2.52
C GLU A 66 5.50 4.16 -1.11
N TYR A 67 4.61 3.94 -0.14
CA TYR A 67 4.92 4.07 1.28
C TYR A 67 4.27 2.94 2.08
N PRO A 68 4.87 2.45 3.18
CA PRO A 68 4.28 1.36 3.96
C PRO A 68 2.92 1.74 4.54
N LEU A 69 1.96 0.84 4.40
CA LEU A 69 0.65 0.96 5.04
C LEU A 69 0.73 0.45 6.48
N ASN A 70 0.24 1.24 7.41
CA ASN A 70 0.09 0.84 8.80
C ASN A 70 -1.40 0.70 9.18
N LYS A 71 -1.68 0.05 10.31
CA LYS A 71 -3.02 0.00 10.90
C LYS A 71 -3.38 1.34 11.54
N GLY A 72 -4.62 1.78 11.37
CA GLY A 72 -5.09 3.08 11.89
C GLY A 72 -4.46 4.26 11.14
N SER A 73 -4.41 5.44 11.74
CA SER A 73 -4.00 6.68 11.07
C SER A 73 -2.50 7.02 11.20
N GLN A 74 -1.73 6.23 11.95
CA GLN A 74 -0.31 6.51 12.17
C GLN A 74 0.53 6.13 10.95
N ILE A 75 1.36 7.04 10.45
CA ILE A 75 2.34 6.70 9.41
C ILE A 75 3.38 5.71 9.93
N TRP A 76 3.87 4.85 9.06
CA TRP A 76 5.06 4.07 9.35
C TRP A 76 6.27 5.00 9.53
N ARG A 77 7.24 4.59 10.34
CA ARG A 77 8.51 5.29 10.51
C ARG A 77 9.63 4.28 10.39
N GLU A 78 10.71 4.69 9.74
CA GLU A 78 11.92 3.88 9.63
C GLU A 78 12.50 3.59 11.02
N GLY A 79 12.92 2.34 11.22
CA GLY A 79 13.33 1.82 12.51
C GLY A 79 13.28 0.29 12.56
N PRO A 80 13.25 -0.31 13.76
CA PRO A 80 13.32 -1.77 13.91
C PRO A 80 12.06 -2.50 13.41
N ARG A 81 10.93 -1.80 13.29
CA ARG A 81 9.67 -2.39 12.83
C ARG A 81 9.66 -2.52 11.31
N LYS A 82 9.50 -3.75 10.83
CA LYS A 82 9.33 -4.04 9.39
C LYS A 82 8.10 -3.30 8.82
N PRO A 83 8.12 -2.88 7.54
CA PRO A 83 7.05 -2.10 6.89
C PRO A 83 5.74 -2.88 6.63
N GLY A 84 5.66 -4.16 7.00
CA GLY A 84 4.51 -5.01 6.66
C GLY A 84 4.34 -5.23 5.15
N PRO A 85 3.26 -5.89 4.72
CA PRO A 85 3.03 -6.25 3.31
C PRO A 85 2.30 -5.18 2.48
N GLY A 86 1.53 -4.29 3.13
CA GLY A 86 0.71 -3.28 2.45
C GLY A 86 1.49 -2.01 2.09
N ARG A 87 1.13 -1.38 0.97
CA ARG A 87 1.72 -0.15 0.45
C ARG A 87 0.61 0.81 0.03
N ILE A 88 0.74 2.06 0.45
CA ILE A 88 -0.01 3.19 -0.08
C ILE A 88 0.70 3.66 -1.35
N ILE A 89 -0.05 3.75 -2.44
CA ILE A 89 0.41 4.28 -3.72
C ILE A 89 -0.26 5.63 -3.94
N VAL A 90 0.54 6.65 -4.20
CA VAL A 90 0.09 8.00 -4.52
C VAL A 90 0.91 8.59 -5.66
N ASN A 91 0.31 9.50 -6.42
CA ASN A 91 1.08 10.36 -7.32
C ASN A 91 2.03 11.24 -6.48
N ARG A 92 3.25 11.41 -6.97
CA ARG A 92 4.30 12.17 -6.28
C ARG A 92 3.88 13.62 -5.99
N HIS A 93 3.11 14.21 -6.89
CA HIS A 93 2.70 15.61 -6.87
C HIS A 93 1.28 15.81 -6.32
N ASP A 94 0.43 14.78 -6.39
CA ASP A 94 -0.93 14.80 -5.85
C ASP A 94 -1.23 13.53 -5.05
N ARG A 95 -1.48 13.70 -3.74
CA ARG A 95 -1.68 12.59 -2.80
C ARG A 95 -3.15 12.43 -2.38
N SER A 96 -4.06 13.13 -3.05
CA SER A 96 -5.48 13.19 -2.67
C SER A 96 -6.23 11.88 -2.86
N ASN A 97 -5.81 11.04 -3.81
CA ASN A 97 -6.49 9.79 -4.17
C ASN A 97 -5.57 8.57 -4.00
N PRO A 98 -5.24 8.18 -2.75
CA PRO A 98 -4.38 7.04 -2.52
C PRO A 98 -5.05 5.73 -2.95
N GLU A 99 -4.26 4.89 -3.60
CA GLU A 99 -4.58 3.49 -3.84
C GLU A 99 -3.75 2.62 -2.89
N VAL A 100 -4.18 1.38 -2.67
CA VAL A 100 -3.45 0.45 -1.80
C VAL A 100 -3.13 -0.81 -2.58
N VAL A 101 -1.87 -1.24 -2.48
CA VAL A 101 -1.41 -2.53 -3.01
C VAL A 101 -0.75 -3.32 -1.88
N TYR A 102 -0.54 -4.61 -2.08
CA TYR A 102 0.12 -5.44 -1.09
C TYR A 102 0.84 -6.63 -1.72
N HIS A 103 1.90 -7.08 -1.06
CA HIS A 103 2.54 -8.36 -1.38
C HIS A 103 1.55 -9.50 -1.10
N ASP A 104 1.11 -10.16 -2.17
CA ASP A 104 0.06 -11.17 -2.09
C ASP A 104 0.68 -12.56 -1.90
N PRO A 105 0.49 -13.20 -0.74
CA PRO A 105 1.09 -14.51 -0.44
C PRO A 105 0.52 -15.64 -1.32
N THR A 106 -0.59 -15.40 -2.03
CA THR A 106 -1.19 -16.36 -2.98
C THR A 106 -0.59 -16.23 -4.39
N LYS A 107 0.11 -15.13 -4.69
CA LYS A 107 0.72 -14.87 -6.01
C LYS A 107 2.24 -14.92 -5.93
N LYS A 108 2.78 -16.12 -5.79
CA LYS A 108 4.23 -16.35 -5.68
C LYS A 108 4.84 -16.69 -7.03
N ILE A 109 6.02 -16.13 -7.29
CA ILE A 109 6.87 -16.47 -8.43
C ILE A 109 8.27 -16.81 -7.96
N VAL A 110 8.99 -17.64 -8.71
CA VAL A 110 10.40 -17.94 -8.45
C VAL A 110 11.26 -17.16 -9.44
N VAL A 111 12.14 -16.30 -8.93
CA VAL A 111 13.09 -15.51 -9.74
C VAL A 111 14.50 -15.78 -9.23
N ASN A 112 15.36 -16.34 -10.08
CA ASN A 112 16.74 -16.72 -9.74
C ASN A 112 16.83 -17.56 -8.44
N GLY A 113 15.95 -18.56 -8.32
CA GLY A 113 15.89 -19.43 -7.14
C GLY A 113 15.30 -18.78 -5.87
N ARG A 114 14.81 -17.54 -5.95
CA ARG A 114 14.18 -16.84 -4.81
C ARG A 114 12.69 -16.67 -5.06
N THR A 115 11.88 -17.11 -4.10
CA THR A 115 10.43 -16.84 -4.11
C THR A 115 10.17 -15.36 -3.85
N ARG A 116 9.34 -14.74 -4.70
CA ARG A 116 8.86 -13.37 -4.56
C ARG A 116 7.34 -13.36 -4.60
N GLU A 117 6.74 -12.49 -3.82
CA GLU A 117 5.31 -12.23 -3.83
C GLU A 117 5.03 -11.07 -4.78
N ARG A 118 4.11 -11.31 -5.70
CA ARG A 118 3.58 -10.30 -6.62
C ARG A 118 2.61 -9.39 -5.89
N PHE A 119 2.39 -8.22 -6.46
CA PHE A 119 1.41 -7.29 -5.92
C PHE A 119 -0.03 -7.67 -6.29
N SER A 120 -0.94 -7.41 -5.36
CA SER A 120 -2.38 -7.28 -5.61
C SER A 120 -2.84 -5.89 -5.21
N ILE A 121 -3.86 -5.38 -5.92
CA ILE A 121 -4.55 -4.14 -5.53
C ILE A 121 -5.54 -4.52 -4.41
N ALA A 122 -5.57 -3.73 -3.35
CA ALA A 122 -6.56 -3.90 -2.29
C ALA A 122 -7.95 -3.51 -2.80
N GLU A 123 -8.97 -4.24 -2.34
CA GLU A 123 -10.34 -3.95 -2.71
C GLU A 123 -10.89 -2.80 -1.87
N TYR A 124 -11.53 -1.83 -2.52
CA TYR A 124 -12.28 -0.77 -1.85
C TYR A 124 -13.72 -1.25 -1.61
N ARG A 125 -14.15 -1.29 -0.34
CA ARG A 125 -15.47 -1.81 0.09
C ARG A 125 -16.14 -0.88 1.09
#